data_AF-A0AAJ6D4X6-F1
#
_entry.id   AF-A0AAJ6D4X6-F1
#
_cell.length_a   1.000
_cell.length_b   1.000
_cell.length_c   1.000
_cell.angle_alpha   90.00
_cell.angle_beta   90.00
_cell.angle_gamma   90.00
#
_symmetry.space_group_name_H-M   'P 1'
#
loop_
_entity.id
_entity.type
_entity.pdbx_description
1 polymer ?
#
loop_
_entity_poly.entity_id
_entity_poly.type
_entity_poly.pdbx_seq_one_letter_code
_entity_poly.pdbx_strand_id
1 'polypeptide(L)'
;MTYEELKNQKDFDVNLNYSISEVAILAPSFDTFGGDEPIVTISKVEPFNYHPRDYRDTALDIFDWLEAVKLAQKLALTPLNERGKAINN
;
A
#
# COMPACT_ATOMS: atom_id res chain seq x y z
N MET A 1 11.42 2.96 7.96
CA MET A 1 10.29 3.22 7.05
C MET A 1 8.97 3.12 7.79
N THR A 2 8.52 4.29 8.24
CA THR A 2 7.19 4.65 8.72
C THR A 2 6.30 5.07 7.54
N TYR A 3 5.00 5.27 7.79
CA TYR A 3 4.03 5.78 6.81
C TYR A 3 4.51 7.10 6.16
N GLU A 4 4.99 8.04 6.98
CA GLU A 4 5.48 9.35 6.52
C GLU A 4 6.80 9.24 5.72
N GLU A 5 7.67 8.29 6.05
CA GLU A 5 8.92 8.07 5.29
C GLU A 5 8.64 7.55 3.87
N LEU A 6 7.54 6.79 3.68
CA LEU A 6 7.17 6.22 2.38
C LEU A 6 6.35 7.20 1.53
N LYS A 7 5.47 8.01 2.14
CA LYS A 7 4.77 9.12 1.47
C LYS A 7 5.73 10.18 0.90
N ASN A 8 6.92 10.31 1.50
CA ASN A 8 7.98 11.19 1.03
C ASN A 8 8.90 10.54 -0.01
N GLN A 9 8.76 9.23 -0.27
CA GLN A 9 9.32 8.60 -1.46
C GLN A 9 8.41 8.88 -2.64
N LYS A 10 9.00 9.26 -3.78
CA LYS A 10 8.29 9.95 -4.86
C LYS A 10 7.24 9.12 -5.61
N ASP A 11 7.11 7.82 -5.32
CA ASP A 11 6.41 6.87 -6.20
C ASP A 11 5.35 6.02 -5.48
N PHE A 12 5.00 6.36 -4.23
CA PHE A 12 3.98 5.65 -3.46
C PHE A 12 3.00 6.59 -2.77
N ASP A 13 1.71 6.26 -2.85
CA ASP A 13 0.68 6.80 -1.97
C ASP A 13 0.03 5.67 -1.17
N VAL A 14 -0.43 5.97 0.04
CA VAL A 14 -1.12 5.01 0.89
C VAL A 14 -2.52 5.54 1.15
N ASN A 15 -3.49 4.92 0.49
CA ASN A 15 -4.89 5.28 0.61
C ASN A 15 -5.57 4.46 1.73
N LEU A 16 -5.67 5.08 2.90
CA LEU A 16 -6.34 4.52 4.08
C LEU A 16 -7.86 4.35 3.90
N ASN A 17 -8.46 5.00 2.90
CA ASN A 17 -9.89 4.97 2.58
C ASN A 17 -10.19 4.25 1.27
N TYR A 18 -9.25 3.45 0.76
CA TYR A 18 -9.35 2.81 -0.55
C TYR A 18 -10.67 2.07 -0.76
N SER A 19 -11.10 1.30 0.24
CA SER A 19 -12.47 0.77 0.29
C SER A 19 -12.98 0.70 1.73
N ILE A 20 -14.24 0.28 1.89
CA ILE A 20 -14.84 0.07 3.21
C ILE A 20 -14.10 -1.01 4.01
N SER A 21 -13.52 -1.99 3.33
CA SER A 21 -12.87 -3.15 3.93
C SER A 21 -11.36 -3.17 3.73
N GLU A 22 -10.78 -2.27 2.94
CA GLU A 22 -9.36 -2.31 2.60
C GLU A 22 -8.68 -0.94 2.64
N VAL A 23 -7.38 -1.02 2.90
CA VAL A 23 -6.38 0.03 2.64
C VAL A 23 -5.58 -0.40 1.42
N ALA A 24 -5.11 0.55 0.62
CA ALA A 24 -4.23 0.23 -0.50
C ALA A 24 -2.93 1.05 -0.46
N ILE A 25 -1.86 0.42 -0.91
CA ILE A 25 -0.64 1.11 -1.34
C ILE A 25 -0.76 1.25 -2.85
N LEU A 26 -0.72 2.50 -3.32
CA LEU A 26 -0.89 2.91 -4.68
C LEU A 26 0.46 3.29 -5.28
N ALA A 27 0.63 3.04 -6.57
CA ALA A 27 1.75 3.53 -7.36
C ALA A 27 1.29 3.87 -8.77
N PRO A 28 2.10 4.60 -9.56
CA PRO A 28 1.74 4.94 -10.93
C PRO A 28 1.29 3.72 -11.75
N SER A 29 0.19 3.88 -12.48
CA SER A 29 -0.32 2.89 -13.42
C SER A 29 0.59 2.78 -14.65
N PHE A 30 0.63 1.59 -15.25
CA PHE A 30 1.18 1.40 -16.60
C PHE A 30 0.24 1.88 -17.70
N ASP A 31 -1.05 2.07 -17.39
CA ASP A 31 -2.04 2.40 -18.40
C ASP A 31 -1.80 3.79 -18.99
N THR A 32 -2.04 3.90 -20.29
CA THR A 32 -1.95 5.12 -21.08
C THR A 32 -2.83 6.27 -20.58
N PHE A 33 -3.83 5.98 -19.75
CA PHE A 33 -4.70 6.98 -19.13
C PHE A 33 -4.06 7.65 -17.89
N GLY A 34 -2.96 7.11 -17.38
CA GLY A 34 -2.27 7.60 -16.18
C GLY A 34 -3.06 7.37 -14.89
N GLY A 35 -2.56 7.93 -13.78
CA GLY A 35 -3.12 7.77 -12.43
C GLY A 35 -2.40 6.72 -11.60
N ASP A 36 -2.91 6.46 -10.40
CA ASP A 36 -2.34 5.49 -9.46
C ASP A 36 -3.22 4.24 -9.34
N GLU A 37 -2.58 3.08 -9.27
CA GLU A 37 -3.22 1.78 -9.12
C GLU A 37 -2.78 1.09 -7.82
N PRO A 38 -3.67 0.27 -7.23
CA PRO A 38 -3.32 -0.52 -6.05
C PRO A 38 -2.27 -1.57 -6.39
N ILE A 39 -1.08 -1.42 -5.83
CA ILE A 39 -0.01 -2.41 -5.89
C ILE A 39 -0.17 -3.45 -4.78
N VAL A 40 -0.72 -3.03 -3.66
CA VAL A 40 -1.07 -3.89 -2.53
C VAL A 40 -2.42 -3.45 -1.99
N THR A 41 -3.26 -4.41 -1.59
CA THR A 41 -4.38 -4.13 -0.67
C THR A 41 -4.15 -4.84 0.66
N ILE A 42 -4.63 -4.23 1.74
CA ILE A 42 -4.58 -4.75 3.12
C ILE A 42 -5.98 -4.74 3.69
N SER A 43 -6.43 -5.87 4.25
CA SER A 43 -7.74 -5.98 4.87
C SER A 43 -7.82 -5.22 6.20
N LYS A 44 -8.90 -4.46 6.36
CA LYS A 44 -9.32 -3.81 7.61
C LYS A 44 -10.14 -4.73 8.51
N VAL A 45 -10.62 -5.84 7.97
CA VAL A 45 -11.56 -6.76 8.66
C VAL A 45 -10.95 -8.12 8.95
N GLU A 46 -9.96 -8.57 8.15
CA GLU A 46 -9.29 -9.85 8.31
C GLU A 46 -7.84 -9.67 8.81
N PRO A 47 -7.44 -10.35 9.89
CA PRO A 47 -6.06 -10.30 10.39
C PRO A 47 -5.06 -10.81 9.35
N PHE A 48 -3.90 -10.14 9.26
CA PHE A 48 -2.75 -10.53 8.43
C PHE A 48 -3.05 -10.73 6.93
N ASN A 49 -4.21 -10.30 6.46
CA ASN A 49 -4.60 -10.45 5.07
C ASN A 49 -4.14 -9.24 4.24
N TYR A 50 -3.23 -9.49 3.30
CA TYR A 50 -2.76 -8.53 2.32
C TYR A 50 -2.48 -9.22 0.98
N HIS A 51 -2.71 -8.50 -0.12
CA HIS A 51 -2.64 -9.03 -1.48
C HIS A 51 -1.74 -8.14 -2.35
N PRO A 52 -0.45 -8.47 -2.49
CA PRO A 52 0.43 -7.79 -3.43
C PRO A 52 0.17 -8.25 -4.87
N ARG A 53 0.19 -7.31 -5.81
CA ARG A 53 0.31 -7.60 -7.23
C ARG A 53 1.70 -8.14 -7.55
N ASP A 54 1.82 -8.93 -8.62
CA ASP A 54 3.13 -9.32 -9.15
C ASP A 54 3.89 -8.06 -9.58
N TYR A 55 5.16 -7.93 -9.20
CA TYR A 55 5.99 -6.76 -9.54
C TYR A 55 6.01 -6.46 -11.05
N ARG A 56 5.86 -7.50 -11.89
CA ARG A 56 5.82 -7.38 -13.36
C ARG A 56 4.61 -6.63 -13.88
N ASP A 57 3.56 -6.56 -13.07
CA ASP A 57 2.30 -5.89 -13.38
C ASP A 57 2.25 -4.47 -12.77
N THR A 58 3.38 -3.95 -12.29
CA THR A 58 3.48 -2.65 -11.61
C THR A 58 4.53 -1.78 -12.29
N ALA A 59 4.29 -0.46 -12.35
CA ALA A 59 5.26 0.48 -12.92
C ALA A 59 6.52 0.70 -12.08
N LEU A 60 6.60 0.04 -10.92
CA LEU A 60 7.68 0.15 -9.96
C LEU A 60 8.86 -0.73 -10.35
N ASP A 61 10.05 -0.32 -9.92
CA ASP A 61 11.16 -1.24 -9.90
C ASP A 61 11.01 -2.28 -8.77
N ILE A 62 11.83 -3.32 -8.82
CA ILE A 62 11.77 -4.43 -7.87
C ILE A 62 12.07 -3.99 -6.41
N PHE A 63 12.90 -2.98 -6.21
CA PHE A 63 13.27 -2.51 -4.87
C PHE A 63 12.13 -1.71 -4.25
N ASP A 64 11.54 -0.82 -5.03
CA ASP A 64 10.38 -0.04 -4.64
C ASP A 64 9.19 -0.97 -4.34
N TRP A 65 8.91 -1.93 -5.22
CA TRP A 65 7.87 -2.94 -4.99
C TRP A 65 8.10 -3.72 -3.69
N LEU A 66 9.36 -4.12 -3.41
CA LEU A 66 9.69 -4.81 -2.16
C LEU A 66 9.45 -3.95 -0.92
N GLU A 67 9.74 -2.64 -0.97
CA GLU A 67 9.46 -1.73 0.13
C GLU A 67 7.95 -1.56 0.36
N ALA A 68 7.16 -1.47 -0.71
CA ALA A 68 5.69 -1.47 -0.62
C ALA A 68 5.16 -2.74 0.05
N VAL A 69 5.66 -3.92 -0.34
CA VAL A 69 5.27 -5.20 0.28
C VAL A 69 5.67 -5.27 1.76
N LYS A 70 6.87 -4.80 2.12
CA LYS A 70 7.29 -4.73 3.54
C LYS A 70 6.38 -3.81 4.35
N LEU A 71 5.95 -2.68 3.78
CA LEU A 71 4.99 -1.79 4.43
C LEU A 71 3.63 -2.47 4.58
N ALA A 72 3.13 -3.11 3.52
CA ALA A 72 1.89 -3.89 3.54
C ALA A 72 1.88 -4.87 4.71
N GLN A 73 2.98 -5.61 4.87
CA GLN A 73 3.15 -6.58 5.94
C GLN A 73 3.11 -5.90 7.32
N LYS A 74 3.76 -4.75 7.50
CA LYS A 74 3.68 -3.98 8.76
C LYS A 74 2.25 -3.53 9.05
N LEU A 75 1.54 -2.99 8.05
CA LEU A 75 0.14 -2.58 8.18
C LEU A 75 -0.78 -3.77 8.48
N ALA A 76 -0.52 -4.92 7.87
CA ALA A 76 -1.25 -6.16 8.12
C ALA A 76 -0.98 -6.75 9.51
N LEU A 77 0.11 -6.34 10.18
CA LEU A 77 0.41 -6.68 11.58
C LEU A 77 -0.16 -5.66 12.58
N THR A 78 -0.50 -4.44 12.14
CA THR A 78 -1.18 -3.43 12.96
C THR A 78 -2.56 -3.93 13.42
N PRO A 79 -3.03 -3.59 14.64
CA PRO A 79 -4.39 -3.90 15.08
C PRO A 79 -5.47 -3.43 14.08
N LEU A 80 -6.50 -4.25 13.86
CA LEU A 80 -7.55 -3.99 12.84
C LEU A 80 -8.20 -2.61 12.99
N ASN A 81 -8.46 -2.19 14.24
CA ASN A 81 -9.04 -0.89 14.59
C ASN A 81 -8.10 0.31 14.32
N GLU A 82 -6.87 0.06 13.91
CA GLU A 82 -5.83 1.06 13.63
C GLU A 82 -5.36 1.06 12.17
N ARG A 83 -5.62 0.00 11.39
CA ARG A 83 -5.14 -0.15 9.99
C ARG A 83 -5.56 0.97 9.04
N GLY A 84 -6.72 1.59 9.28
CA GLY A 84 -7.24 2.70 8.47
C GLY A 84 -7.03 4.10 9.06
N LYS A 85 -6.27 4.22 10.15
CA LYS A 85 -5.97 5.52 10.77
C LYS A 85 -4.64 6.03 10.24
N ALA A 86 -4.54 7.35 10.05
CA ALA A 86 -3.24 7.98 9.79
C ALA A 86 -2.31 7.63 10.95
N ILE A 87 -1.16 7.01 10.63
CA ILE A 87 -0.13 6.73 11.63
C ILE A 87 0.58 8.05 11.89
N ASN A 88 -0.03 8.89 12.74
CA ASN A 88 0.63 10.07 13.29
C ASN A 88 1.59 9.59 14.38
N ASN A 89 2.83 9.26 14.00
CA ASN A 89 3.94 9.11 14.94
C ASN A 89 4.70 10.43 15.03
#